data_AF-C5XA54-F1
#
_entry.id   AF-C5XA54-F1
#
_cell.length_a   1.000
_cell.length_b   1.000
_cell.length_c   1.000
_cell.angle_alpha   90.00
_cell.angle_beta   90.00
_cell.angle_gamma   90.00
#
_symmetry.space_group_name_H-M   'P 1'
#
loop_
_entity.id
_entity.type
_entity.pdbx_description
1 polymer ?
#
loop_
_entity_poly.entity_id
_entity_poly.type
_entity_poly.pdbx_seq_one_letter_code
_entity_poly.pdbx_strand_id
1 'polypeptide(L)'
;MGSAGNVFADSGPTHMMMTKIGAASSPTTVEIDWDNEEHRRCITACLVKGTYLLESERANCWEEDANSEEQLAPAWWESFHFRRHRVLACVCECLLCKIGHHILAARSTPFIYGAIFEYVPPAGARRHPSAAPSYVVAFRGTMRRDPTTLGDMRLNLRILLNEQHFCGRFSHARAKVEELLNSIPKNGGGGGGVWLAGHSLGASIALDVGRHVMTEKELKLPTFLFNPPQVSLASLAPAINKMPIAEVAKRGVHASSSAVKHVLGKTVLRPHRRNMEEKFERLSPWVPNLYVHPRDVICSGFIDYFEQRERHPRVAGAAAMMSYRDMCRSAIGKQNDRPHLLPSAVLWKNQSSEGDPHELRQWWQPQGPELELTSQLYKWS
;
A
#
# COMPACT_ATOMS: atom_id res chain seq x y z
N MET A 1 18.38 -16.31 0.99
CA MET A 1 17.22 -16.81 1.76
C MET A 1 16.71 -18.06 1.05
N GLY A 2 16.61 -19.19 1.74
CA GLY A 2 16.25 -20.48 1.13
C GLY A 2 14.90 -20.47 0.40
N SER A 3 14.77 -21.29 -0.64
CA SER A 3 13.62 -21.33 -1.57
C SER A 3 12.27 -21.62 -0.92
N ALA A 4 12.23 -22.15 0.31
CA ALA A 4 11.00 -22.58 1.00
C ALA A 4 9.94 -21.47 1.18
N GLY A 5 10.35 -20.20 1.34
CA GLY A 5 9.44 -19.05 1.51
C GLY A 5 8.73 -18.57 0.23
N ASN A 6 9.05 -19.15 -0.93
CA ASN A 6 8.55 -18.71 -2.24
C ASN A 6 7.63 -19.73 -2.90
N VAL A 7 7.63 -20.97 -2.43
CA VAL A 7 6.77 -22.05 -2.93
C VAL A 7 5.36 -21.87 -2.33
N PHE A 8 4.35 -21.76 -3.20
CA PHE A 8 2.97 -21.51 -2.76
C PHE A 8 2.41 -22.65 -1.91
N ALA A 9 2.74 -23.90 -2.22
CA ALA A 9 2.30 -25.07 -1.45
C ALA A 9 2.79 -25.04 0.01
N ASP A 10 3.99 -24.51 0.24
CA ASP A 10 4.63 -24.50 1.56
C ASP A 10 4.29 -23.23 2.36
N SER A 11 4.17 -22.10 1.66
CA SER A 11 4.09 -20.77 2.28
C SER A 11 2.79 -20.01 2.04
N GLY A 12 1.89 -20.54 1.20
CA GLY A 12 0.57 -19.98 0.94
C GLY A 12 -0.42 -20.20 2.09
N PRO A 13 -1.66 -19.69 1.98
CA PRO A 13 -2.69 -19.84 3.00
C PRO A 13 -3.26 -21.27 3.00
N THR A 14 -2.55 -22.21 3.61
CA THR A 14 -2.96 -23.63 3.66
C THR A 14 -4.31 -23.85 4.34
N HIS A 15 -4.70 -22.97 5.27
CA HIS A 15 -6.02 -23.00 5.92
C HIS A 15 -7.19 -22.69 4.95
N MET A 16 -6.92 -22.05 3.81
CA MET A 16 -7.92 -21.82 2.75
C MET A 16 -7.98 -22.97 1.74
N MET A 17 -7.05 -23.92 1.81
CA MET A 17 -6.91 -25.00 0.85
C MET A 17 -7.71 -26.22 1.32
N MET A 18 -8.71 -26.64 0.54
CA MET A 18 -9.39 -27.91 0.80
C MET A 18 -8.63 -29.07 0.18
N THR A 19 -8.28 -30.06 0.98
CA THR A 19 -7.85 -31.38 0.48
C THR A 19 -9.10 -32.18 0.11
N LYS A 20 -9.32 -32.47 -1.17
CA LYS A 20 -10.36 -33.44 -1.54
C LYS A 20 -9.95 -34.80 -0.99
N ILE A 21 -10.67 -35.29 0.03
CA ILE A 21 -10.52 -36.66 0.54
C ILE A 21 -10.97 -37.60 -0.58
N GLY A 22 -10.03 -38.30 -1.21
CA GLY A 22 -10.36 -39.42 -2.11
C GLY A 22 -9.53 -39.62 -3.39
N ALA A 23 -8.56 -38.77 -3.72
CA ALA A 23 -7.67 -39.03 -4.85
C ALA A 23 -6.30 -38.41 -4.65
N ALA A 24 -5.25 -39.23 -4.64
CA ALA A 24 -3.85 -38.86 -4.39
C ALA A 24 -3.21 -37.92 -5.45
N SER A 25 -4.01 -37.31 -6.33
CA SER A 25 -3.57 -36.43 -7.42
C SER A 25 -4.58 -35.33 -7.78
N SER A 26 -5.62 -35.09 -6.98
CA SER A 26 -6.56 -34.00 -7.27
C SER A 26 -5.93 -32.64 -6.93
N PRO A 27 -6.03 -31.62 -7.81
CA PRO A 27 -5.56 -30.28 -7.50
C PRO A 27 -6.30 -29.75 -6.27
N THR A 28 -5.53 -29.20 -5.34
CA THR A 28 -6.04 -28.50 -4.17
C THR A 28 -6.90 -27.33 -4.64
N THR A 29 -8.21 -27.38 -4.38
CA THR A 29 -9.15 -26.33 -4.80
C THR A 29 -9.47 -25.43 -3.62
N VAL A 30 -9.35 -24.12 -3.81
CA VAL A 30 -9.78 -23.11 -2.83
C VAL A 30 -11.22 -22.73 -3.14
N GLU A 31 -12.13 -22.93 -2.19
CA GLU A 31 -13.48 -22.37 -2.29
C GLU A 31 -13.43 -20.90 -1.87
N ILE A 32 -13.69 -19.98 -2.81
CA ILE A 32 -13.56 -18.55 -2.56
C ILE A 32 -14.91 -17.94 -2.20
N ASP A 33 -15.07 -17.56 -0.94
CA ASP A 33 -16.10 -16.62 -0.49
C ASP A 33 -15.62 -15.17 -0.66
N TRP A 34 -16.24 -14.43 -1.58
CA TRP A 34 -15.91 -13.02 -1.85
C TRP A 34 -16.53 -12.04 -0.84
N ASP A 35 -17.51 -12.47 -0.04
CA ASP A 35 -18.07 -11.66 1.04
C ASP A 35 -17.23 -11.77 2.32
N ASN A 36 -16.46 -12.86 2.46
CA ASN A 36 -15.53 -13.06 3.56
C ASN A 36 -14.30 -12.12 3.47
N GLU A 37 -14.05 -11.35 4.53
CA GLU A 37 -12.90 -10.45 4.62
C GLU A 37 -11.55 -11.18 4.61
N GLU A 38 -11.44 -12.30 5.32
CA GLU A 38 -10.21 -13.10 5.38
C GLU A 38 -9.82 -13.59 4.00
N HIS A 39 -10.79 -14.09 3.22
CA HIS A 39 -10.53 -14.54 1.85
C HIS A 39 -10.02 -13.40 0.98
N ARG A 40 -10.67 -12.24 1.02
CA ARG A 40 -10.24 -11.06 0.26
C ARG A 40 -8.84 -10.60 0.65
N ARG A 41 -8.55 -10.54 1.96
CA ARG A 41 -7.24 -10.19 2.52
C ARG A 41 -6.17 -11.16 2.05
N CYS A 42 -6.35 -12.46 2.27
CA CYS A 42 -5.39 -13.50 1.92
C CYS A 42 -5.11 -13.52 0.41
N ILE A 43 -6.17 -13.52 -0.42
CA ILE A 43 -6.04 -13.53 -1.88
C ILE A 43 -5.28 -12.29 -2.36
N THR A 44 -5.67 -11.10 -1.93
CA THR A 44 -5.01 -9.86 -2.39
C THR A 44 -3.54 -9.78 -1.92
N ALA A 45 -3.23 -10.26 -0.72
CA ALA A 45 -1.85 -10.38 -0.25
C ALA A 45 -1.04 -11.40 -1.08
N CYS A 46 -1.62 -12.56 -1.42
CA CYS A 46 -0.99 -13.55 -2.30
C CYS A 46 -0.72 -13.01 -3.71
N LEU A 47 -1.67 -12.26 -4.29
CA LEU A 47 -1.46 -11.60 -5.59
C LEU A 47 -0.29 -10.60 -5.54
N VAL A 48 -0.15 -9.84 -4.44
CA VAL A 48 1.01 -8.97 -4.23
C VAL A 48 2.29 -9.79 -4.12
N LYS A 49 2.32 -10.93 -3.41
CA LYS A 49 3.49 -11.83 -3.37
C LYS A 49 3.83 -12.38 -4.76
N GLY A 50 2.84 -12.73 -5.58
CA GLY A 50 3.05 -13.09 -6.99
C GLY A 50 3.79 -11.99 -7.76
N THR A 51 3.49 -10.71 -7.52
CA THR A 51 4.24 -9.59 -8.14
C THR A 51 5.67 -9.43 -7.64
N TYR A 52 5.97 -9.84 -6.41
CA TYR A 52 7.35 -9.92 -5.91
C TYR A 52 8.13 -11.01 -6.65
N LEU A 53 7.53 -12.19 -6.84
CA LEU A 53 8.15 -13.31 -7.53
C LEU A 53 8.38 -13.04 -9.01
N LEU A 54 7.43 -12.37 -9.69
CA LEU A 54 7.62 -11.93 -11.08
C LEU A 54 8.90 -11.09 -11.26
N GLU A 55 9.20 -10.17 -10.35
CA GLU A 55 10.45 -9.40 -10.43
C GLU A 55 11.67 -10.24 -10.04
N SER A 56 11.53 -11.15 -9.07
CA SER A 56 12.63 -12.04 -8.66
C SER A 56 13.05 -12.96 -9.81
N GLU A 57 12.09 -13.61 -10.45
CA GLU A 57 12.28 -14.46 -11.64
C GLU A 57 12.89 -13.63 -12.78
N ARG A 58 12.31 -12.46 -13.09
CA ARG A 58 12.88 -11.54 -14.10
C ARG A 58 14.34 -11.26 -13.81
N ALA A 59 14.68 -10.88 -12.58
CA ALA A 59 16.04 -10.50 -12.21
C ALA A 59 17.04 -11.66 -12.31
N ASN A 60 16.65 -12.85 -11.87
CA ASN A 60 17.50 -14.04 -11.92
C ASN A 60 17.76 -14.51 -13.36
N CYS A 61 16.78 -14.37 -14.27
CA CYS A 61 16.97 -14.65 -15.69
C CYS A 61 18.03 -13.78 -16.38
N TRP A 62 18.47 -12.67 -15.77
CA TRP A 62 19.59 -11.86 -16.29
C TRP A 62 20.96 -12.32 -15.76
N GLU A 63 20.99 -13.20 -14.77
CA GLU A 63 22.22 -13.62 -14.09
C GLU A 63 22.73 -14.99 -14.60
N GLU A 64 21.89 -15.85 -15.21
CA GLU A 64 22.29 -17.18 -15.70
C GLU A 64 21.60 -17.61 -17.02
N ASP A 65 22.28 -18.39 -17.86
CA ASP A 65 21.72 -19.14 -19.02
C ASP A 65 20.73 -20.20 -18.51
N ALA A 66 19.55 -19.75 -18.08
CA ALA A 66 18.59 -20.54 -17.32
C ALA A 66 17.85 -21.56 -18.20
N ASN A 67 18.38 -22.78 -18.22
CA ASN A 67 17.67 -23.97 -18.67
C ASN A 67 16.65 -24.37 -17.58
N SER A 68 15.36 -24.13 -17.84
CA SER A 68 14.19 -24.64 -17.12
C SER A 68 14.23 -24.55 -15.57
N GLU A 69 14.10 -23.35 -15.00
CA GLU A 69 13.68 -23.20 -13.60
C GLU A 69 12.14 -23.06 -13.52
N GLU A 70 11.53 -23.82 -12.61
CA GLU A 70 10.10 -23.85 -12.34
C GLU A 70 9.61 -22.43 -11.98
N GLN A 71 8.67 -21.89 -12.77
CA GLN A 71 8.06 -20.60 -12.49
C GLN A 71 7.22 -20.72 -11.21
N LEU A 72 7.68 -20.10 -10.13
CA LEU A 72 7.02 -20.13 -8.82
C LEU A 72 5.89 -19.11 -8.73
N ALA A 73 5.99 -18.00 -9.46
CA ALA A 73 5.05 -16.90 -9.39
C ALA A 73 3.60 -17.33 -9.74
N PRO A 74 3.32 -18.12 -10.81
CA PRO A 74 1.97 -18.48 -11.21
C PRO A 74 1.08 -19.10 -10.14
N ALA A 75 1.65 -19.97 -9.31
CA ALA A 75 0.91 -20.63 -8.24
C ALA A 75 0.26 -19.65 -7.25
N TRP A 76 0.80 -18.43 -7.11
CA TRP A 76 0.29 -17.40 -6.19
C TRP A 76 -0.98 -16.68 -6.67
N TRP A 77 -1.37 -16.85 -7.95
CA TRP A 77 -2.62 -16.30 -8.47
C TRP A 77 -3.53 -17.36 -9.10
N GLU A 78 -2.97 -18.40 -9.74
CA GLU A 78 -3.75 -19.44 -10.40
C GLU A 78 -4.54 -20.29 -9.40
N SER A 79 -3.99 -20.50 -8.21
CA SER A 79 -4.67 -21.20 -7.10
C SER A 79 -5.95 -20.51 -6.63
N PHE A 80 -6.12 -19.22 -6.99
CA PHE A 80 -7.32 -18.43 -6.68
C PHE A 80 -8.14 -18.10 -7.93
N HIS A 81 -7.93 -18.84 -9.03
CA HIS A 81 -8.62 -18.66 -10.30
C HIS A 81 -8.37 -17.29 -10.94
N PHE A 82 -7.16 -16.76 -10.82
CA PHE A 82 -6.72 -15.60 -11.58
C PHE A 82 -5.83 -16.02 -12.74
N ARG A 83 -5.78 -15.17 -13.77
CA ARG A 83 -4.71 -15.18 -14.77
C ARG A 83 -3.99 -13.83 -14.77
N ARG A 84 -2.72 -13.83 -15.16
CA ARG A 84 -1.97 -12.59 -15.34
C ARG A 84 -2.43 -11.89 -16.63
N HIS A 85 -3.08 -10.74 -16.50
CA HIS A 85 -3.56 -9.94 -17.62
C HIS A 85 -2.45 -9.03 -18.18
N ARG A 86 -1.74 -8.31 -17.31
CA ARG A 86 -0.65 -7.40 -17.72
C ARG A 86 0.40 -7.25 -16.63
N VAL A 87 1.66 -7.06 -17.04
CA VAL A 87 2.76 -6.69 -16.14
C VAL A 87 2.96 -5.17 -16.20
N LEU A 88 3.18 -4.55 -15.05
CA LEU A 88 3.53 -3.13 -14.94
C LEU A 88 5.02 -3.03 -14.69
N ALA A 89 5.75 -2.65 -15.74
CA ALA A 89 7.19 -2.40 -15.69
C ALA A 89 7.48 -0.93 -15.98
N CYS A 90 8.54 -0.39 -15.38
CA CYS A 90 8.98 0.98 -15.67
C CYS A 90 10.51 1.08 -15.66
N VAL A 91 11.03 1.99 -16.48
CA VAL A 91 12.40 2.51 -16.35
C VAL A 91 12.31 3.79 -15.54
N CYS A 92 13.00 3.87 -14.42
CA CYS A 92 12.96 5.07 -13.58
C CYS A 92 14.34 5.34 -12.98
N GLU A 93 14.84 6.55 -13.19
CA GLU A 93 16.18 6.96 -12.78
C GLU A 93 16.19 7.77 -11.46
N CYS A 94 15.05 7.88 -10.78
CA CYS A 94 15.01 8.56 -9.49
C CYS A 94 15.81 7.77 -8.44
N LEU A 95 16.34 8.47 -7.44
CA LEU A 95 17.19 7.88 -6.40
C LEU A 95 16.51 6.67 -5.71
N LEU A 96 15.19 6.72 -5.54
CA LEU A 96 14.39 5.62 -4.98
C LEU A 96 14.45 4.33 -5.81
N CYS A 97 14.42 4.48 -7.15
CA CYS A 97 14.51 3.36 -8.06
C CYS A 97 15.96 2.91 -8.23
N LYS A 98 16.93 3.82 -8.10
CA LYS A 98 18.38 3.52 -8.11
C LYS A 98 18.84 2.78 -6.85
N ILE A 99 18.35 3.14 -5.66
CA ILE A 99 18.68 2.44 -4.40
C ILE A 99 18.16 1.00 -4.42
N GLY A 100 17.04 0.73 -5.10
CA GLY A 100 16.59 -0.65 -5.36
C GLY A 100 17.36 -1.37 -6.47
N HIS A 101 18.31 -0.71 -7.15
CA HIS A 101 18.89 -1.11 -8.44
C HIS A 101 20.41 -0.80 -8.56
N HIS A 102 21.15 -0.89 -7.46
CA HIS A 102 22.62 -0.83 -7.44
C HIS A 102 23.15 -2.28 -7.38
N ILE A 103 24.07 -2.81 -8.19
CA ILE A 103 25.08 -2.36 -9.16
C ILE A 103 25.21 -3.52 -10.19
N LEU A 104 25.62 -3.26 -11.45
CA LEU A 104 26.00 -4.22 -12.52
C LEU A 104 25.07 -4.29 -13.75
N ALA A 105 24.84 -3.16 -14.42
CA ALA A 105 24.78 -3.11 -15.89
C ALA A 105 24.59 -1.65 -16.30
N ALA A 106 25.37 -1.18 -17.27
CA ALA A 106 25.33 0.19 -17.79
C ALA A 106 24.04 0.53 -18.58
N ARG A 107 22.91 -0.12 -18.29
CA ARG A 107 21.60 0.08 -18.93
C ARG A 107 20.49 0.05 -17.89
N SER A 108 19.68 1.10 -17.86
CA SER A 108 18.45 1.19 -17.07
C SER A 108 17.42 0.18 -17.59
N THR A 109 17.48 -1.07 -17.11
CA THR A 109 16.50 -2.09 -17.52
C THR A 109 15.13 -1.83 -16.85
N PRO A 110 14.00 -2.07 -17.54
CA PRO A 110 12.69 -1.94 -16.93
C PRO A 110 12.51 -2.99 -15.83
N PHE A 111 12.11 -2.57 -14.63
CA PHE A 111 11.78 -3.48 -13.54
C PHE A 111 10.27 -3.56 -13.34
N ILE A 112 9.79 -4.75 -12.96
CA ILE A 112 8.38 -5.01 -12.65
C ILE A 112 8.09 -4.43 -11.28
N TYR A 113 7.09 -3.58 -11.16
CA TYR A 113 6.66 -3.01 -9.88
C TYR A 113 5.21 -3.34 -9.52
N GLY A 114 4.47 -3.95 -10.45
CA GLY A 114 3.12 -4.45 -10.23
C GLY A 114 2.63 -5.31 -11.38
N ALA A 115 1.42 -5.83 -11.24
CA ALA A 115 0.72 -6.58 -12.26
C ALA A 115 -0.80 -6.37 -12.15
N ILE A 116 -1.48 -6.58 -13.27
CA ILE A 116 -2.94 -6.65 -13.36
C ILE A 116 -3.30 -8.13 -13.50
N PHE A 117 -4.09 -8.62 -12.57
CA PHE A 117 -4.65 -9.97 -12.58
C PHE A 117 -6.12 -9.91 -12.95
N GLU A 118 -6.58 -10.84 -13.77
CA GLU A 118 -7.98 -10.98 -14.18
C GLU A 118 -8.56 -12.22 -13.52
N TYR A 119 -9.74 -12.08 -12.92
CA TYR A 119 -10.43 -13.19 -12.29
C TYR A 119 -11.16 -14.03 -13.34
N VAL A 120 -10.89 -15.34 -13.35
CA VAL A 120 -11.42 -16.32 -14.29
C VAL A 120 -12.17 -17.38 -13.48
N PRO A 121 -13.43 -17.15 -13.09
CA PRO A 121 -14.17 -18.06 -12.22
C PRO A 121 -14.31 -19.46 -12.86
N PRO A 122 -14.33 -20.54 -12.06
CA PRO A 122 -14.56 -21.89 -12.55
C PRO A 122 -15.86 -22.02 -13.36
N ALA A 123 -15.85 -22.90 -14.36
CA ALA A 123 -17.04 -23.18 -15.17
C ALA A 123 -18.22 -23.64 -14.29
N GLY A 124 -19.38 -22.98 -14.44
CA GLY A 124 -20.58 -23.28 -13.65
C GLY A 124 -20.67 -22.55 -12.30
N ALA A 125 -19.68 -21.72 -11.93
CA ALA A 125 -19.81 -20.82 -10.78
C ALA A 125 -21.02 -19.87 -10.98
N ARG A 126 -21.75 -19.58 -9.90
CA ARG A 126 -22.86 -18.61 -9.94
C ARG A 126 -22.35 -17.30 -10.54
N ARG A 127 -23.16 -16.69 -11.43
CA ARG A 127 -22.83 -15.39 -12.05
C ARG A 127 -22.39 -14.43 -10.95
N HIS A 128 -21.18 -13.86 -11.14
CA HIS A 128 -20.49 -12.91 -10.28
C HIS A 128 -21.29 -12.49 -9.04
N PRO A 129 -20.96 -13.01 -7.84
CA PRO A 129 -21.39 -12.34 -6.63
C PRO A 129 -21.04 -10.85 -6.80
N SER A 130 -21.94 -9.94 -6.43
CA SER A 130 -21.70 -8.49 -6.57
C SER A 130 -20.39 -8.04 -5.89
N ALA A 131 -19.80 -8.89 -5.04
CA ALA A 131 -18.55 -8.68 -4.32
C ALA A 131 -17.30 -9.22 -5.02
N ALA A 132 -17.36 -9.99 -6.11
CA ALA A 132 -16.17 -10.55 -6.76
C ALA A 132 -15.46 -9.51 -7.66
N PRO A 133 -14.11 -9.43 -7.65
CA PRO A 133 -13.37 -8.58 -8.59
C PRO A 133 -13.39 -9.17 -10.00
N SER A 134 -13.40 -8.31 -11.01
CA SER A 134 -13.02 -8.67 -12.38
C SER A 134 -11.50 -8.58 -12.56
N TYR A 135 -10.88 -7.57 -11.94
CA TYR A 135 -9.44 -7.34 -11.97
C TYR A 135 -8.91 -6.94 -10.59
N VAL A 136 -7.68 -7.35 -10.31
CA VAL A 136 -6.90 -6.85 -9.17
C VAL A 136 -5.60 -6.27 -9.70
N VAL A 137 -5.35 -5.00 -9.39
CA VAL A 137 -4.06 -4.34 -9.68
C VAL A 137 -3.21 -4.41 -8.41
N ALA A 138 -2.17 -5.25 -8.45
CA ALA A 138 -1.31 -5.50 -7.31
C ALA A 138 0.07 -4.82 -7.51
N PHE A 139 0.56 -4.14 -6.49
CA PHE A 139 1.85 -3.44 -6.51
C PHE A 139 2.78 -3.99 -5.43
N ARG A 140 4.01 -4.38 -5.81
CA ARG A 140 5.02 -4.81 -4.85
C ARG A 140 5.72 -3.63 -4.18
N GLY A 141 6.23 -3.86 -2.98
CA GLY A 141 7.16 -2.96 -2.33
C GLY A 141 8.61 -3.16 -2.77
N THR A 142 9.54 -2.68 -1.95
CA THR A 142 10.98 -2.78 -2.18
C THR A 142 11.46 -4.22 -1.99
N MET A 143 12.32 -4.73 -2.89
CA MET A 143 12.96 -6.05 -2.75
C MET A 143 14.02 -5.98 -1.66
N ARG A 144 13.97 -6.87 -0.66
CA ARG A 144 15.05 -7.03 0.31
C ARG A 144 16.02 -8.07 -0.24
N ARG A 145 17.19 -7.66 -0.74
CA ARG A 145 18.24 -8.60 -1.19
C ARG A 145 19.33 -8.85 -0.14
N ASP A 146 19.40 -8.04 0.94
CA ASP A 146 20.41 -8.16 2.00
C ASP A 146 19.86 -7.70 3.38
N PRO A 147 20.22 -8.29 4.53
CA PRO A 147 19.83 -7.84 5.88
C PRO A 147 20.13 -6.36 6.22
N THR A 148 21.04 -5.69 5.51
CA THR A 148 21.28 -4.23 5.61
C THR A 148 20.13 -3.37 5.06
N THR A 149 19.20 -3.96 4.30
CA THR A 149 18.10 -3.25 3.62
C THR A 149 17.05 -2.61 4.53
N LEU A 150 17.03 -2.88 5.84
CA LEU A 150 16.06 -2.24 6.75
C LEU A 150 16.38 -0.75 6.94
N GLY A 151 17.67 -0.40 6.98
CA GLY A 151 18.14 0.99 6.96
C GLY A 151 17.80 1.69 5.64
N ASP A 152 18.01 0.99 4.53
CA ASP A 152 17.71 1.49 3.18
C ASP A 152 16.20 1.64 2.95
N MET A 153 15.38 0.74 3.47
CA MET A 153 13.92 0.88 3.45
C MET A 153 13.50 2.13 4.19
N ARG A 154 14.03 2.40 5.39
CA ARG A 154 13.72 3.62 6.16
C ARG A 154 14.16 4.89 5.43
N LEU A 155 15.28 4.85 4.73
CA LEU A 155 15.79 5.95 3.93
C LEU A 155 14.94 6.18 2.66
N ASN A 156 14.66 5.11 1.91
CA ASN A 156 13.74 5.10 0.77
C ASN A 156 12.38 5.66 1.17
N LEU A 157 11.93 5.32 2.37
CA LEU A 157 10.67 5.80 2.92
C LEU A 157 10.67 7.29 3.24
N ARG A 158 11.74 7.76 3.86
CA ARG A 158 11.90 9.18 4.19
C ARG A 158 11.92 10.03 2.92
N ILE A 159 12.45 9.50 1.82
CA ILE A 159 12.43 10.14 0.50
C ILE A 159 11.02 10.07 -0.12
N LEU A 160 10.36 8.90 -0.10
CA LEU A 160 8.99 8.71 -0.61
C LEU A 160 7.94 9.58 0.07
N LEU A 161 7.99 9.70 1.39
CA LEU A 161 7.10 10.54 2.20
C LEU A 161 7.29 12.05 1.94
N ASN A 162 8.26 12.43 1.10
CA ASN A 162 8.55 13.80 0.71
C ASN A 162 8.41 14.07 -0.80
N GLU A 163 8.48 13.03 -1.66
CA GLU A 163 8.82 13.18 -3.08
C GLU A 163 8.16 12.15 -4.04
N GLN A 164 6.97 11.62 -3.71
CA GLN A 164 6.29 10.64 -4.58
C GLN A 164 6.10 11.09 -6.05
N HIS A 165 5.99 12.41 -6.29
CA HIS A 165 5.82 13.00 -7.63
C HIS A 165 7.07 12.89 -8.50
N PHE A 166 8.24 12.62 -7.93
CA PHE A 166 9.48 12.41 -8.68
C PHE A 166 9.67 10.96 -9.16
N CYS A 167 8.84 10.02 -8.69
CA CYS A 167 8.94 8.62 -9.09
C CYS A 167 7.91 8.30 -10.19
N GLY A 168 8.41 8.00 -11.40
CA GLY A 168 7.57 7.67 -12.56
C GLY A 168 6.64 6.46 -12.38
N ARG A 169 6.86 5.62 -11.35
CA ARG A 169 5.95 4.52 -11.00
C ARG A 169 4.54 5.00 -10.67
N PHE A 170 4.41 6.12 -9.97
CA PHE A 170 3.11 6.63 -9.52
C PHE A 170 2.29 7.15 -10.71
N SER A 171 2.89 7.98 -11.57
CA SER A 171 2.24 8.44 -12.80
C SER A 171 1.93 7.29 -13.76
N HIS A 172 2.87 6.36 -13.95
CA HIS A 172 2.63 5.19 -14.81
C HIS A 172 1.53 4.27 -14.26
N ALA A 173 1.48 4.05 -12.94
CA ALA A 173 0.41 3.27 -12.31
C ALA A 173 -0.96 3.92 -12.51
N ARG A 174 -1.08 5.24 -12.28
CA ARG A 174 -2.32 5.99 -12.52
C ARG A 174 -2.80 5.81 -13.97
N ALA A 175 -1.91 6.06 -14.94
CA ALA A 175 -2.23 5.90 -16.36
C ALA A 175 -2.69 4.48 -16.70
N LYS A 176 -2.02 3.45 -16.16
CA LYS A 176 -2.37 2.04 -16.43
C LYS A 176 -3.68 1.61 -15.81
N VAL A 177 -4.01 2.11 -14.62
CA VAL A 177 -5.32 1.86 -14.01
C VAL A 177 -6.43 2.61 -14.73
N GLU A 178 -6.18 3.84 -15.19
CA GLU A 178 -7.15 4.56 -16.03
C GLU A 178 -7.40 3.86 -17.36
N GLU A 179 -6.35 3.36 -18.03
CA GLU A 179 -6.45 2.56 -19.25
C GLU A 179 -7.33 1.31 -19.01
N LEU A 180 -7.11 0.60 -17.91
CA LEU A 180 -7.92 -0.56 -17.51
C LEU A 180 -9.38 -0.16 -17.24
N LEU A 181 -9.62 0.91 -16.48
CA LEU A 181 -10.98 1.36 -16.18
C LEU A 181 -11.74 1.79 -17.43
N ASN A 182 -11.05 2.37 -18.42
CA ASN A 182 -11.65 2.79 -19.67
C ASN A 182 -11.93 1.61 -20.63
N SER A 183 -11.24 0.47 -20.48
CA SER A 183 -11.46 -0.71 -21.32
C SER A 183 -12.63 -1.59 -20.85
N ILE A 184 -13.07 -1.43 -19.59
CA ILE A 184 -14.18 -2.19 -19.02
C ILE A 184 -15.53 -1.57 -19.45
N PRO A 185 -16.48 -2.35 -20.00
CA PRO A 185 -17.79 -1.82 -20.38
C PRO A 185 -18.54 -1.20 -19.19
N LYS A 186 -19.06 0.01 -19.37
CA LYS A 186 -19.79 0.77 -18.33
C LYS A 186 -21.17 0.21 -17.95
N ASN A 187 -21.54 -0.97 -18.47
CA ASN A 187 -22.91 -1.50 -18.42
C ASN A 187 -23.26 -2.20 -17.09
N GLY A 188 -22.35 -2.22 -16.11
CA GLY A 188 -22.62 -2.61 -14.72
C GLY A 188 -22.05 -1.54 -13.79
N GLY A 189 -22.87 -0.98 -12.89
CA GLY A 189 -22.59 0.25 -12.15
C GLY A 189 -21.26 0.28 -11.39
N GLY A 190 -20.49 1.35 -11.63
CA GLY A 190 -19.28 1.73 -10.89
C GLY A 190 -18.07 0.85 -11.15
N GLY A 191 -16.86 1.35 -10.87
CA GLY A 191 -15.61 0.59 -10.98
C GLY A 191 -15.48 -0.63 -10.04
N GLY A 192 -16.60 -1.23 -9.59
CA GLY A 192 -16.66 -2.33 -8.63
C GLY A 192 -15.97 -3.62 -9.08
N GLY A 193 -15.66 -3.74 -10.38
CA GLY A 193 -14.86 -4.85 -10.91
C GLY A 193 -13.35 -4.69 -10.72
N VAL A 194 -12.81 -3.53 -10.30
CA VAL A 194 -11.36 -3.32 -10.17
C VAL A 194 -10.97 -3.07 -8.73
N TRP A 195 -10.05 -3.89 -8.22
CA TRP A 195 -9.48 -3.73 -6.88
C TRP A 195 -8.02 -3.27 -6.97
N LEU A 196 -7.58 -2.55 -5.94
CA LEU A 196 -6.19 -2.15 -5.78
C LEU A 196 -5.58 -2.89 -4.58
N ALA A 197 -4.37 -3.39 -4.72
CA ALA A 197 -3.64 -4.01 -3.62
C ALA A 197 -2.17 -3.60 -3.66
N GLY A 198 -1.55 -3.47 -2.49
CA GLY A 198 -0.11 -3.26 -2.45
C GLY A 198 0.49 -3.47 -1.08
N HIS A 199 1.80 -3.72 -1.07
CA HIS A 199 2.58 -3.90 0.17
C HIS A 199 3.70 -2.87 0.27
N SER A 200 3.90 -2.29 1.46
CA SER A 200 4.98 -1.33 1.73
C SER A 200 4.94 -0.17 0.72
N LEU A 201 6.00 0.07 -0.03
CA LEU A 201 5.99 1.04 -1.14
C LEU A 201 4.89 0.78 -2.18
N GLY A 202 4.58 -0.48 -2.49
CA GLY A 202 3.47 -0.83 -3.37
C GLY A 202 2.12 -0.38 -2.82
N ALA A 203 1.94 -0.41 -1.49
CA ALA A 203 0.75 0.11 -0.83
C ALA A 203 0.66 1.65 -0.97
N SER A 204 1.78 2.37 -0.95
CA SER A 204 1.78 3.81 -1.26
C SER A 204 1.35 4.09 -2.71
N ILE A 205 1.76 3.26 -3.66
CA ILE A 205 1.33 3.39 -5.06
C ILE A 205 -0.18 3.13 -5.17
N ALA A 206 -0.67 2.04 -4.56
CA ALA A 206 -2.10 1.72 -4.52
C ALA A 206 -2.93 2.85 -3.89
N LEU A 207 -2.43 3.43 -2.80
CA LEU A 207 -3.05 4.57 -2.12
C LEU A 207 -3.12 5.81 -3.01
N ASP A 208 -2.02 6.18 -3.68
CA ASP A 208 -1.98 7.31 -4.61
C ASP A 208 -2.94 7.12 -5.79
N VAL A 209 -2.95 5.93 -6.39
CA VAL A 209 -3.85 5.57 -7.49
C VAL A 209 -5.31 5.62 -7.02
N GLY A 210 -5.64 5.03 -5.87
CA GLY A 210 -7.00 5.01 -5.34
C GLY A 210 -7.53 6.43 -5.06
N ARG A 211 -6.68 7.30 -4.50
CA ARG A 211 -7.02 8.72 -4.31
C ARG A 211 -7.29 9.41 -5.64
N HIS A 212 -6.38 9.26 -6.61
CA HIS A 212 -6.50 9.86 -7.93
C HIS A 212 -7.79 9.41 -8.63
N VAL A 213 -8.10 8.11 -8.60
CA VAL A 213 -9.33 7.59 -9.20
C VAL A 213 -10.57 8.10 -8.47
N MET A 214 -10.54 8.19 -7.14
CA MET A 214 -11.66 8.75 -6.38
C MET A 214 -11.85 10.24 -6.67
N THR A 215 -10.78 11.03 -6.76
CA THR A 215 -10.89 12.46 -7.03
C THR A 215 -11.32 12.70 -8.48
N GLU A 216 -10.65 12.10 -9.45
CA GLU A 216 -10.85 12.43 -10.87
C GLU A 216 -12.03 11.72 -11.52
N LYS A 217 -12.46 10.56 -10.98
CA LYS A 217 -13.54 9.75 -11.57
C LYS A 217 -14.67 9.41 -10.60
N GLU A 218 -14.57 9.80 -9.32
CA GLU A 218 -15.56 9.49 -8.28
C GLU A 218 -15.84 7.99 -8.11
N LEU A 219 -14.86 7.14 -8.45
CA LEU A 219 -14.96 5.69 -8.32
C LEU A 219 -14.33 5.20 -7.02
N LYS A 220 -15.13 4.49 -6.23
CA LYS A 220 -14.73 3.90 -4.95
C LYS A 220 -14.14 2.50 -5.16
N LEU A 221 -12.89 2.43 -5.60
CA LEU A 221 -12.23 1.13 -5.81
C LEU A 221 -11.93 0.44 -4.47
N PRO A 222 -12.37 -0.81 -4.24
CA PRO A 222 -11.90 -1.60 -3.11
C PRO A 222 -10.37 -1.65 -3.10
N THR A 223 -9.77 -1.33 -1.96
CA THR A 223 -8.33 -1.13 -1.87
C THR A 223 -7.77 -1.78 -0.61
N PHE A 224 -6.69 -2.56 -0.76
CA PHE A 224 -6.05 -3.35 0.29
C PHE A 224 -4.60 -2.89 0.44
N LEU A 225 -4.31 -2.20 1.54
CA LEU A 225 -3.02 -1.57 1.79
C LEU A 225 -2.30 -2.31 2.91
N PHE A 226 -1.27 -3.09 2.57
CA PHE A 226 -0.48 -3.86 3.53
C PHE A 226 0.79 -3.10 3.94
N ASN A 227 0.92 -2.79 5.23
CA ASN A 227 2.05 -2.08 5.81
C ASN A 227 2.45 -0.80 5.03
N PRO A 228 1.50 0.06 4.59
CA PRO A 228 1.87 1.27 3.89
C PRO A 228 2.68 2.18 4.82
N PRO A 229 3.66 2.87 4.28
CA PRO A 229 4.53 3.68 5.08
C PRO A 229 3.88 4.95 5.59
N GLN A 230 3.99 5.12 6.89
CA GLN A 230 3.66 6.32 7.65
C GLN A 230 4.44 6.23 8.95
N VAL A 231 5.57 6.93 9.02
CA VAL A 231 6.41 6.88 10.22
C VAL A 231 5.77 7.68 11.36
N SER A 232 5.66 7.07 12.53
CA SER A 232 5.26 7.78 13.75
C SER A 232 6.25 8.90 14.08
N LEU A 233 5.74 10.03 14.58
CA LEU A 233 6.57 11.11 15.13
C LEU A 233 7.44 10.62 16.30
N ALA A 234 6.96 9.67 17.10
CA ALA A 234 7.72 9.06 18.19
C ALA A 234 8.96 8.31 17.66
N SER A 235 8.81 7.58 16.56
CA SER A 235 9.91 6.88 15.87
C SER A 235 10.93 7.83 15.21
N LEU A 236 10.55 9.09 14.98
CA LEU A 236 11.43 10.14 14.46
C LEU A 236 12.07 11.00 15.56
N ALA A 237 11.64 10.90 16.82
CA ALA A 237 12.15 11.72 17.93
C ALA A 237 13.69 11.72 18.06
N PRO A 238 14.40 10.58 17.91
CA PRO A 238 15.88 10.59 17.96
C PRO A 238 16.53 11.33 16.78
N ALA A 239 15.85 11.42 15.63
CA ALA A 239 16.35 12.05 14.41
C ALA A 239 15.91 13.51 14.26
N ILE A 240 14.77 13.91 14.85
CA ILE A 240 14.28 15.29 14.85
C ILE A 240 15.25 16.21 15.60
N ASN A 241 15.87 15.74 16.70
CA ASN A 241 16.91 16.50 17.41
C ASN A 241 18.16 16.80 16.56
N LYS A 242 18.35 16.14 15.41
CA LYS A 242 19.50 16.32 14.51
C LYS A 242 19.14 16.95 13.16
N MET A 243 17.88 17.32 12.92
CA MET A 243 17.46 17.98 11.68
C MET A 243 17.55 19.51 11.81
N PRO A 244 18.12 20.23 10.81
CA PRO A 244 18.14 21.70 10.80
C PRO A 244 16.72 22.32 10.86
N ILE A 245 15.71 21.56 10.42
CA ILE A 245 14.30 21.94 10.46
C ILE A 245 13.79 22.04 11.90
N ALA A 246 14.35 21.28 12.86
CA ALA A 246 13.98 21.38 14.26
C ALA A 246 14.53 22.66 14.91
N GLU A 247 15.69 23.16 14.48
CA GLU A 247 16.24 24.48 14.84
C GLU A 247 15.36 25.61 14.29
N VAL A 248 14.94 25.51 13.02
CA VAL A 248 14.02 26.49 12.40
C VAL A 248 12.62 26.43 13.02
N ALA A 249 12.11 25.24 13.36
CA ALA A 249 10.86 25.07 14.09
C ALA A 249 10.96 25.59 15.52
N LYS A 250 12.08 25.37 16.22
CA LYS A 250 12.35 25.99 17.52
C LYS A 250 12.32 27.51 17.42
N ARG A 251 13.02 28.12 16.45
CA ARG A 251 12.99 29.58 16.22
C ARG A 251 11.61 30.12 15.86
N GLY A 252 10.83 29.39 15.06
CA GLY A 252 9.46 29.76 14.68
C GLY A 252 8.42 29.60 15.80
N VAL A 253 8.65 28.68 16.74
CA VAL A 253 7.76 28.39 17.88
C VAL A 253 8.07 29.26 19.10
N HIS A 254 9.24 29.91 19.16
CA HIS A 254 9.57 30.89 20.21
C HIS A 254 8.86 32.25 20.07
N ALA A 255 8.02 32.46 19.06
CA ALA A 255 7.07 33.57 19.04
C ALA A 255 5.93 33.31 20.04
N SER A 256 6.15 33.72 21.29
CA SER A 256 5.39 33.35 22.49
C SER A 256 4.07 34.12 22.72
N SER A 257 3.41 34.66 21.68
CA SER A 257 2.05 35.22 21.85
C SER A 257 0.98 34.36 21.17
N SER A 258 -0.05 34.01 21.94
CA SER A 258 -1.26 33.32 21.48
C SER A 258 -1.94 34.05 20.32
N ALA A 259 -1.81 35.39 20.27
CA ALA A 259 -2.30 36.24 19.21
C ALA A 259 -1.59 36.00 17.86
N VAL A 260 -0.26 35.84 17.84
CA VAL A 260 0.49 35.56 16.61
C VAL A 260 0.12 34.19 16.04
N LYS A 261 -0.05 33.18 16.91
CA LYS A 261 -0.55 31.85 16.49
C LYS A 261 -1.96 31.93 15.90
N HIS A 262 -2.83 32.74 16.49
CA HIS A 262 -4.21 32.93 16.03
C HIS A 262 -4.28 33.66 14.69
N VAL A 263 -3.46 34.70 14.50
CA VAL A 263 -3.37 35.47 13.25
C VAL A 263 -2.78 34.58 12.15
N LEU A 264 -1.63 33.93 12.38
CA LEU A 264 -1.01 33.04 11.38
C LEU A 264 -1.93 31.86 11.00
N GLY A 265 -2.67 31.32 11.97
CA GLY A 265 -3.69 30.30 11.77
C GLY A 265 -4.90 30.76 10.96
N LYS A 266 -5.35 32.02 11.14
CA LYS A 266 -6.55 32.56 10.47
C LYS A 266 -6.30 33.15 9.09
N THR A 267 -5.11 33.68 8.79
CA THR A 267 -4.82 34.33 7.50
C THR A 267 -3.92 33.49 6.59
N VAL A 268 -2.81 32.97 7.09
CA VAL A 268 -1.80 32.28 6.24
C VAL A 268 -2.19 30.83 5.98
N LEU A 269 -2.78 30.15 6.97
CA LEU A 269 -3.09 28.71 6.90
C LEU A 269 -4.52 28.42 6.43
N ARG A 270 -5.40 29.43 6.38
CA ARG A 270 -6.82 29.27 6.01
C ARG A 270 -7.05 28.75 4.59
N PRO A 271 -6.36 29.23 3.53
CA PRO A 271 -6.52 28.68 2.18
C PRO A 271 -6.04 27.23 2.09
N HIS A 272 -4.92 26.90 2.75
CA HIS A 272 -4.39 25.54 2.80
C HIS A 272 -5.34 24.60 3.55
N ARG A 273 -5.89 25.04 4.67
CA ARG A 273 -6.86 24.28 5.47
C ARG A 273 -8.12 23.98 4.67
N ARG A 274 -8.68 24.99 3.98
CA ARG A 274 -9.87 24.82 3.14
C ARG A 274 -9.62 23.85 1.99
N ASN A 275 -8.48 23.95 1.31
CA ASN A 275 -8.09 23.01 0.26
C ASN A 275 -7.96 21.56 0.78
N MET A 276 -7.44 21.39 2.01
CA MET A 276 -7.37 20.07 2.66
C MET A 276 -8.75 19.55 3.08
N GLU A 277 -9.63 20.41 3.60
CA GLU A 277 -11.03 20.09 3.92
C GLU A 277 -11.77 19.59 2.66
N GLU A 278 -11.72 20.35 1.56
CA GLU A 278 -12.36 20.00 0.28
C GLU A 278 -11.83 18.66 -0.30
N LYS A 279 -10.53 18.38 -0.15
CA LYS A 279 -9.93 17.09 -0.55
C LYS A 279 -10.38 15.94 0.34
N PHE A 280 -10.47 16.16 1.65
CA PHE A 280 -10.94 15.16 2.59
C PHE A 280 -12.41 14.83 2.36
N GLU A 281 -13.24 15.83 2.07
CA GLU A 281 -14.64 15.64 1.69
C GLU A 281 -14.76 14.78 0.43
N ARG A 282 -14.03 15.11 -0.66
CA ARG A 282 -14.03 14.31 -1.89
C ARG A 282 -13.57 12.87 -1.68
N LEU A 283 -12.60 12.65 -0.78
CA LEU A 283 -12.06 11.33 -0.49
C LEU A 283 -12.87 10.56 0.56
N SER A 284 -13.72 11.23 1.36
CA SER A 284 -14.46 10.63 2.47
C SER A 284 -15.33 9.42 2.11
N PRO A 285 -15.95 9.32 0.91
CA PRO A 285 -16.73 8.16 0.51
C PRO A 285 -15.90 6.91 0.22
N TRP A 286 -14.59 7.06 0.00
CA TRP A 286 -13.67 5.96 -0.26
C TRP A 286 -13.06 5.45 1.04
N VAL A 287 -13.24 4.15 1.31
CA VAL A 287 -12.83 3.51 2.56
C VAL A 287 -11.91 2.31 2.25
N PRO A 288 -10.59 2.53 2.12
CA PRO A 288 -9.63 1.44 1.94
C PRO A 288 -9.49 0.57 3.21
N ASN A 289 -9.14 -0.71 3.01
CA ASN A 289 -8.66 -1.59 4.07
C ASN A 289 -7.17 -1.31 4.29
N LEU A 290 -6.83 -0.93 5.51
CA LEU A 290 -5.50 -0.53 5.92
C LEU A 290 -4.96 -1.50 6.96
N TYR A 291 -4.06 -2.38 6.53
CA TYR A 291 -3.44 -3.41 7.37
C TYR A 291 -2.09 -2.91 7.89
N VAL A 292 -1.96 -2.82 9.21
CA VAL A 292 -0.78 -2.30 9.89
C VAL A 292 -0.39 -3.15 11.10
N HIS A 293 0.89 -3.12 11.44
CA HIS A 293 1.39 -3.78 12.64
C HIS A 293 1.96 -2.73 13.61
N PRO A 294 1.53 -2.69 14.89
CA PRO A 294 2.07 -1.76 15.89
C PRO A 294 3.60 -1.80 16.07
N ARG A 295 4.23 -2.97 15.90
CA ARG A 295 5.68 -3.17 16.01
C ARG A 295 6.44 -2.74 14.76
N ASP A 296 5.75 -2.52 13.65
CA ASP A 296 6.38 -2.07 12.42
C ASP A 296 6.52 -0.55 12.40
N VAL A 297 7.74 -0.08 12.67
CA VAL A 297 8.09 1.35 12.67
C VAL A 297 7.89 2.05 11.31
N ILE A 298 7.71 1.30 10.23
CA ILE A 298 7.44 1.82 8.89
C ILE A 298 5.99 2.26 8.76
N CYS A 299 5.03 1.46 9.23
CA CYS A 299 3.59 1.72 9.06
C CYS A 299 2.85 2.19 10.32
N SER A 300 3.43 2.03 11.52
CA SER A 300 2.75 2.26 12.80
C SER A 300 2.24 3.70 12.99
N GLY A 301 2.77 4.69 12.28
CA GLY A 301 2.27 6.06 12.33
C GLY A 301 0.83 6.22 11.81
N PHE A 302 0.28 5.26 11.06
CA PHE A 302 -1.15 5.25 10.75
C PHE A 302 -2.03 4.97 11.97
N ILE A 303 -1.56 4.16 12.92
CA ILE A 303 -2.28 3.90 14.17
C ILE A 303 -2.38 5.21 14.96
N ASP A 304 -1.24 5.86 15.17
CA ASP A 304 -1.19 7.17 15.85
C ASP A 304 -2.09 8.20 15.16
N TYR A 305 -2.08 8.24 13.82
CA TYR A 305 -2.87 9.17 13.04
C TYR A 305 -4.38 9.01 13.27
N PHE A 306 -4.89 7.78 13.19
CA PHE A 306 -6.32 7.50 13.35
C PHE A 306 -6.77 7.62 14.81
N GLU A 307 -6.00 7.10 15.76
CA GLU A 307 -6.34 7.17 17.18
C GLU A 307 -6.32 8.62 17.71
N GLN A 308 -5.38 9.46 17.25
CA GLN A 308 -5.37 10.89 17.60
C GLN A 308 -6.58 11.64 17.06
N ARG A 309 -7.04 11.27 15.85
CA ARG A 309 -8.21 11.90 15.23
C ARG A 309 -9.50 11.59 15.97
N GLU A 310 -9.63 10.37 16.50
CA GLU A 310 -10.77 9.95 17.32
C GLU A 310 -10.76 10.61 18.71
N ARG A 311 -9.60 10.74 19.36
CA ARG A 311 -9.51 11.34 20.71
C ARG A 311 -9.79 12.86 20.75
N HIS A 312 -9.56 13.57 19.64
CA HIS A 312 -9.64 15.03 19.62
C HIS A 312 -10.46 15.61 18.46
N PRO A 313 -11.74 15.24 18.25
CA PRO A 313 -12.51 15.64 17.06
C PRO A 313 -12.60 17.15 16.84
N ARG A 314 -12.67 17.95 17.93
CA ARG A 314 -12.78 19.43 17.89
C ARG A 314 -11.46 20.16 17.60
N VAL A 315 -10.30 19.53 17.86
CA VAL A 315 -8.96 20.10 17.58
C VAL A 315 -8.35 19.44 16.32
N ALA A 316 -8.77 18.22 16.01
CA ALA A 316 -8.32 17.41 14.88
C ALA A 316 -8.76 17.95 13.52
N GLY A 317 -9.91 18.64 13.42
CA GLY A 317 -10.34 19.24 12.16
C GLY A 317 -9.28 20.17 11.55
N ALA A 318 -8.70 21.08 12.34
CA ALA A 318 -7.65 21.96 11.82
C ALA A 318 -6.22 21.43 12.05
N ALA A 319 -5.93 20.77 13.19
CA ALA A 319 -4.58 20.34 13.55
C ALA A 319 -4.24 18.89 13.16
N ALA A 320 -5.21 17.98 13.02
CA ALA A 320 -4.93 16.64 12.49
C ALA A 320 -4.80 16.64 10.95
N MET A 321 -5.34 17.68 10.29
CA MET A 321 -5.01 18.00 8.89
C MET A 321 -3.65 18.68 8.73
N MET A 322 -3.03 19.17 9.82
CA MET A 322 -1.84 20.01 9.77
C MET A 322 -0.80 19.63 10.82
N SER A 323 0.28 18.92 10.45
CA SER A 323 1.39 18.78 11.39
C SER A 323 2.22 20.07 11.48
N TYR A 324 3.04 20.22 12.54
CA TYR A 324 3.99 21.34 12.68
C TYR A 324 4.83 21.60 11.42
N ARG A 325 5.08 20.54 10.64
CA ARG A 325 5.79 20.59 9.35
C ARG A 325 5.00 21.33 8.25
N ASP A 326 3.67 21.21 8.23
CA ASP A 326 2.82 21.92 7.26
C ASP A 326 2.75 23.40 7.56
N MET A 327 2.71 23.76 8.85
CA MET A 327 2.78 25.16 9.27
C MET A 327 4.07 25.82 8.79
N CYS A 328 5.22 25.15 8.93
CA CYS A 328 6.50 25.67 8.43
C CYS A 328 6.59 25.71 6.89
N ARG A 329 6.05 24.72 6.17
CA ARG A 329 6.14 24.68 4.68
C ARG A 329 5.15 25.65 4.02
N SER A 330 3.94 25.79 4.57
CA SER A 330 2.96 26.79 4.14
C SER A 330 3.48 28.20 4.35
N ALA A 331 4.23 28.46 5.43
CA ALA A 331 4.87 29.74 5.68
C ALA A 331 5.96 30.10 4.64
N ILE A 332 6.48 29.12 3.89
CA ILE A 332 7.50 29.29 2.84
C ILE A 332 6.86 29.18 1.43
N GLY A 333 5.52 29.17 1.33
CA GLY A 333 4.81 29.11 0.04
C GLY A 333 4.89 27.75 -0.67
N LYS A 334 5.40 26.70 -0.01
CA LYS A 334 5.45 25.34 -0.55
C LYS A 334 4.19 24.57 -0.13
N GLN A 335 3.13 24.71 -0.93
CA GLN A 335 1.92 23.90 -0.83
C GLN A 335 2.22 22.52 -1.41
N ASN A 336 2.36 21.49 -0.57
CA ASN A 336 2.36 20.10 -1.04
C ASN A 336 1.12 19.39 -0.53
N ASP A 337 0.42 18.73 -1.43
CA ASP A 337 -0.58 17.74 -1.06
C ASP A 337 0.07 16.64 -0.26
N ARG A 338 -0.56 16.25 0.86
CA ARG A 338 -0.18 15.07 1.62
C ARG A 338 -0.87 13.86 1.00
N PRO A 339 -0.16 13.06 0.20
CA PRO A 339 -0.81 12.04 -0.59
C PRO A 339 -1.13 10.78 0.22
N HIS A 340 -0.67 10.71 1.47
CA HIS A 340 -0.81 9.51 2.30
C HIS A 340 -1.91 9.61 3.37
N LEU A 341 -2.48 10.80 3.64
CA LEU A 341 -3.46 10.96 4.73
C LEU A 341 -4.88 10.59 4.29
N LEU A 342 -5.52 9.65 4.98
CA LEU A 342 -6.83 9.12 4.61
C LEU A 342 -7.96 9.69 5.48
N PRO A 343 -9.03 10.28 4.89
CA PRO A 343 -10.21 10.72 5.65
C PRO A 343 -10.96 9.54 6.27
N SER A 344 -11.10 8.43 5.55
CA SER A 344 -11.81 7.23 6.00
C SER A 344 -10.96 5.99 5.72
N ALA A 345 -11.00 4.98 6.58
CA ALA A 345 -10.37 3.68 6.37
C ALA A 345 -10.94 2.63 7.36
N VAL A 346 -10.90 1.36 6.98
CA VAL A 346 -10.95 0.26 7.97
C VAL A 346 -9.51 -0.05 8.38
N LEU A 347 -9.17 0.25 9.62
CA LEU A 347 -7.84 -0.01 10.17
C LEU A 347 -7.81 -1.41 10.77
N TRP A 348 -6.99 -2.29 10.21
CA TRP A 348 -6.72 -3.65 10.70
C TRP A 348 -5.36 -3.66 11.39
N LYS A 349 -5.34 -4.05 12.66
CA LYS A 349 -4.12 -4.16 13.47
C LYS A 349 -3.80 -5.63 13.71
N ASN A 350 -2.61 -6.07 13.30
CA ASN A 350 -2.06 -7.35 13.74
C ASN A 350 -1.38 -7.16 15.11
N GLN A 351 -1.93 -7.79 16.15
CA GLN A 351 -1.45 -7.68 17.52
C GLN A 351 -0.44 -8.77 17.90
N SER A 352 -0.12 -9.68 16.99
CA SER A 352 0.80 -10.77 17.23
C SER A 352 2.19 -10.30 17.68
N SER A 353 2.82 -11.11 18.53
CA SER A 353 4.19 -10.92 19.02
C SER A 353 5.23 -11.74 18.24
N GLU A 354 4.81 -12.63 17.35
CA GLU A 354 5.69 -13.48 16.54
C GLU A 354 5.83 -12.95 15.10
N GLY A 355 6.84 -13.41 14.37
CA GLY A 355 7.10 -13.05 12.97
C GLY A 355 7.71 -11.65 12.74
N ASP A 356 8.08 -11.36 11.48
CA ASP A 356 8.52 -10.03 11.04
C ASP A 356 7.29 -9.12 10.84
N PRO A 357 7.17 -8.03 11.61
CA PRO A 357 5.98 -7.19 11.60
C PRO A 357 5.79 -6.39 10.30
N HIS A 358 6.82 -6.28 9.45
CA HIS A 358 6.70 -5.67 8.13
C HIS A 358 6.52 -6.70 7.01
N GLU A 359 6.71 -7.99 7.27
CA GLU A 359 6.63 -9.01 6.22
C GLU A 359 5.21 -9.19 5.73
N LEU A 360 5.02 -9.28 4.41
CA LEU A 360 3.71 -9.46 3.79
C LEU A 360 3.05 -10.79 4.21
N ARG A 361 3.85 -11.81 4.51
CA ARG A 361 3.40 -13.18 4.84
C ARG A 361 2.41 -13.23 5.98
N GLN A 362 2.56 -12.39 6.99
CA GLN A 362 1.63 -12.33 8.13
C GLN A 362 0.17 -12.14 7.69
N TRP A 363 -0.06 -11.46 6.56
CA TRP A 363 -1.40 -11.10 6.08
C TRP A 363 -2.12 -12.22 5.32
N TRP A 364 -1.55 -13.42 5.23
CA TRP A 364 -2.28 -14.62 4.79
C TRP A 364 -2.08 -15.81 5.73
N GLN A 365 -1.60 -15.57 6.96
CA GLN A 365 -1.56 -16.61 7.98
C GLN A 365 -2.97 -16.89 8.55
N PRO A 366 -3.21 -18.10 9.08
CA PRO A 366 -4.41 -18.36 9.87
C PRO A 366 -4.37 -17.57 11.19
N GLN A 367 -5.54 -17.33 11.79
CA GLN A 367 -5.62 -16.80 13.15
C GLN A 367 -4.80 -17.68 14.11
N GLY A 368 -3.92 -17.06 14.90
CA GLY A 368 -2.97 -17.78 15.75
C GLY A 368 -1.77 -16.94 16.16
N PRO A 369 -0.64 -17.57 16.53
CA PRO A 369 0.52 -16.87 17.09
C PRO A 369 1.13 -15.78 16.19
N GLU A 370 1.05 -15.94 14.86
CA GLU A 370 1.58 -14.98 13.88
C GLU A 370 0.55 -13.94 13.42
N LEU A 371 -0.75 -14.17 13.67
CA LEU A 371 -1.83 -13.28 13.25
C LEU A 371 -2.96 -13.21 14.27
N GLU A 372 -3.08 -12.04 14.89
CA GLU A 372 -4.18 -11.69 15.79
C GLU A 372 -4.79 -10.37 15.31
N LEU A 373 -5.90 -10.44 14.58
CA LEU A 373 -6.48 -9.26 13.92
C LEU A 373 -7.54 -8.59 14.77
N THR A 374 -7.39 -7.27 14.94
CA THR A 374 -8.47 -6.37 15.38
C THR A 374 -8.75 -5.34 14.29
N SER A 375 -10.00 -4.92 14.15
CA SER A 375 -10.38 -3.91 13.17
C SER A 375 -11.25 -2.80 13.74
N GLN A 376 -11.11 -1.61 13.18
CA GLN A 376 -11.92 -0.45 13.51
C GLN A 376 -12.16 0.41 12.28
N LEU A 377 -13.41 0.80 12.05
CA LEU A 377 -13.79 1.70 10.97
C LEU A 377 -13.68 3.15 11.42
N TYR A 378 -12.81 3.90 10.75
CA TYR A 378 -12.69 5.35 10.92
C TYR A 378 -13.37 6.03 9.73
N LYS A 379 -14.38 6.87 10.01
CA LYS A 379 -15.04 7.71 8.99
C LYS A 379 -14.71 9.18 9.20
N TRP A 380 -14.66 9.90 8.09
CA TRP A 380 -14.73 11.36 8.10
C TRP A 380 -16.20 11.78 8.23
N SER A 381 -16.48 12.68 9.17
CA SER A 381 -17.83 13.13 9.55
C SER A 381 -18.08 14.58 9.18
#